data_AF-A0A0V0YG94-F1
#
_entry.id   AF-A0A0V0YG94-F1
#
_cell.length_a   1.000
_cell.length_b   1.000
_cell.length_c   1.000
_cell.angle_alpha   90.00
_cell.angle_beta   90.00
_cell.angle_gamma   90.00
#
_symmetry.space_group_name_H-M   'P 1'
#
loop_
_entity.id
_entity.type
_entity.pdbx_description
1 polymer ?
#
loop_
_entity_poly.entity_id
_entity_poly.type
_entity_poly.pdbx_seq_one_letter_code
_entity_poly.pdbx_strand_id
1 'polypeptide(L)'
;MSSAREIEQSDILIRMGSILNSEMEPMKKRFRALFTLRNLGGHTAIDAICKSFTSSSALLKHELAYCLGQMGDRYAKPMLEQVLKDENQEPIVRHEAAEALGAIADPSAISVLLQYKNSAIKEIAQTCELALQRIEWINSSPEPVPPHPEHLRQSLSIENLEMILLDCTAKLWDRYQALFTLKHIGLESDGSALLRHEVAFVLGQLANPAAMDVLKRRLCKMDENCMVRHECAEALGAIGNLECRLILEQFLQDKERVVRESCEFLDTAHKSILYFHMH
;
A
#
# COMPACT_ATOMS: atom_id res chain seq x y z
N MET A 1 37.07 5.95 11.02
CA MET A 1 36.18 4.86 10.53
C MET A 1 34.74 5.31 10.30
N SER A 2 34.22 6.34 11.00
CA SER A 2 32.86 6.89 10.75
C SER A 2 32.71 7.55 9.36
N SER A 3 33.65 8.41 8.96
CA SER A 3 33.48 9.20 7.72
C SER A 3 33.53 8.38 6.43
N ALA A 4 34.22 7.23 6.40
CA ALA A 4 34.24 6.36 5.23
C ALA A 4 32.90 5.65 5.00
N ARG A 5 32.23 5.24 6.09
CA ARG A 5 30.89 4.64 6.02
C ARG A 5 29.82 5.65 5.62
N GLU A 6 29.94 6.89 6.10
CA GLU A 6 29.04 7.98 5.73
C GLU A 6 29.16 8.34 4.23
N ILE A 7 30.38 8.37 3.69
CA ILE A 7 30.63 8.58 2.25
C ILE A 7 30.03 7.43 1.42
N GLU A 8 30.28 6.18 1.82
CA GLU A 8 29.75 5.00 1.13
C GLU A 8 28.22 4.97 1.12
N GLN A 9 27.57 5.32 2.23
CA GLN A 9 26.11 5.40 2.30
C GLN A 9 25.54 6.53 1.43
N SER A 10 26.22 7.69 1.40
CA SER A 10 25.85 8.80 0.52
C SER A 10 25.92 8.41 -0.96
N ASP A 11 26.97 7.69 -1.37
CA ASP A 11 27.13 7.22 -2.75
C ASP A 11 26.03 6.23 -3.15
N ILE A 12 25.64 5.34 -2.23
CA ILE A 12 24.53 4.40 -2.45
C ILE A 12 23.21 5.16 -2.64
N LEU A 13 22.91 6.15 -1.80
CA LEU A 13 21.69 6.97 -1.90
C LEU A 13 21.60 7.68 -3.26
N ILE A 14 22.70 8.31 -3.70
CA ILE A 14 22.76 9.00 -5.01
C ILE A 14 22.53 8.01 -6.15
N ARG A 15 23.19 6.85 -6.10
CA ARG A 15 23.06 5.81 -7.12
C ARG A 15 21.64 5.25 -7.20
N MET A 16 21.04 4.92 -6.05
CA MET A 16 19.66 4.40 -6.02
C MET A 16 18.66 5.47 -6.47
N GLY A 17 18.86 6.72 -6.08
CA GLY A 17 18.04 7.84 -6.57
C GLY A 17 18.13 7.99 -8.09
N SER A 18 19.32 7.87 -8.69
CA SER A 18 19.50 7.91 -10.14
C SER A 18 18.76 6.77 -10.86
N ILE A 19 18.85 5.54 -10.33
CA ILE A 19 18.14 4.38 -10.88
C ILE A 19 16.61 4.56 -10.78
N LEU A 20 16.11 4.98 -9.61
CA LEU A 20 14.68 5.17 -9.39
C LEU A 20 14.07 6.22 -10.33
N ASN A 21 14.78 7.33 -10.53
CA ASN A 21 14.31 8.48 -11.32
C ASN A 21 14.52 8.34 -12.83
N SER A 22 15.09 7.22 -13.31
CA SER A 22 15.32 6.98 -14.73
C SER A 22 14.18 6.18 -15.36
N GLU A 23 13.41 6.80 -16.27
CA GLU A 23 12.39 6.10 -17.07
C GLU A 23 12.98 5.07 -18.05
N MET A 24 14.30 5.10 -18.28
CA MET A 24 15.00 4.11 -19.11
C MET A 24 15.36 2.84 -18.35
N GLU A 25 15.33 2.86 -17.01
CA GLU A 25 15.64 1.67 -16.21
C GLU A 25 14.41 0.75 -16.13
N PRO A 26 14.60 -0.58 -16.24
CA PRO A 26 13.52 -1.54 -16.08
C PRO A 26 12.81 -1.38 -14.73
N MET A 27 11.49 -1.53 -14.74
CA MET A 27 10.62 -1.35 -13.56
C MET A 27 11.15 -2.10 -12.33
N LYS A 28 11.57 -3.36 -12.50
CA LYS A 28 12.18 -4.19 -11.45
C LYS A 28 13.39 -3.54 -10.76
N LYS A 29 14.25 -2.84 -11.51
CA LYS A 29 15.41 -2.14 -10.92
C LYS A 29 14.97 -0.88 -10.16
N ARG A 30 13.97 -0.17 -10.69
CA ARG A 30 13.40 1.01 -10.04
C ARG A 30 12.77 0.65 -8.69
N PHE A 31 11.96 -0.41 -8.62
CA PHE A 31 11.42 -0.93 -7.36
C PHE A 31 12.52 -1.36 -6.37
N ARG A 32 13.57 -2.06 -6.83
CA ARG A 32 14.71 -2.40 -5.97
C ARG A 32 15.40 -1.16 -5.41
N ALA A 33 15.58 -0.13 -6.23
CA ALA A 33 16.14 1.14 -5.79
C ALA A 33 15.22 1.83 -4.77
N LEU A 34 13.91 1.88 -5.03
CA LEU A 34 12.89 2.41 -4.12
C LEU A 34 12.95 1.75 -2.74
N PHE A 35 12.90 0.42 -2.67
CA PHE A 35 12.95 -0.30 -1.40
C PHE A 35 14.29 -0.14 -0.68
N THR A 36 15.39 -0.01 -1.44
CA THR A 36 16.69 0.30 -0.86
C THR A 36 16.70 1.70 -0.23
N LEU A 37 16.17 2.71 -0.92
CA LEU A 37 16.04 4.08 -0.41
C LEU A 37 15.16 4.13 0.84
N ARG A 38 14.01 3.44 0.82
CA ARG A 38 13.11 3.30 1.97
C ARG A 38 13.85 2.74 3.18
N ASN A 39 14.59 1.65 3.01
CA ASN A 39 15.31 0.98 4.11
C ASN A 39 16.49 1.82 4.64
N LEU A 40 17.15 2.61 3.78
CA LEU A 40 18.24 3.50 4.19
C LEU A 40 17.74 4.73 4.94
N GLY A 41 16.56 5.24 4.59
CA GLY A 41 15.93 6.37 5.27
C GLY A 41 16.65 7.71 5.08
N GLY A 42 16.14 8.73 5.79
CA GLY A 42 16.70 10.09 5.80
C GLY A 42 16.23 10.96 4.63
N HIS A 43 16.42 12.28 4.78
CA HIS A 43 15.88 13.28 3.85
C HIS A 43 16.39 13.11 2.41
N THR A 44 17.65 12.70 2.20
CA THR A 44 18.18 12.44 0.85
C THR A 44 17.45 11.29 0.16
N ALA A 45 17.08 10.24 0.90
CA ALA A 45 16.28 9.14 0.36
C ALA A 45 14.86 9.63 0.02
N ILE A 46 14.24 10.39 0.92
CA ILE A 46 12.92 10.99 0.72
C ILE A 46 12.93 11.89 -0.52
N ASP A 47 13.90 12.79 -0.67
CA ASP A 47 14.03 13.66 -1.84
C ASP A 47 14.17 12.86 -3.14
N ALA A 48 14.92 11.76 -3.11
CA ALA A 48 15.08 10.87 -4.27
C ALA A 48 13.78 10.15 -4.64
N ILE A 49 12.98 9.73 -3.65
CA ILE A 49 11.66 9.11 -3.84
C ILE A 49 10.67 10.15 -4.36
N CYS A 50 10.63 11.34 -3.75
CA CYS A 50 9.75 12.45 -4.12
C CYS A 50 9.93 12.90 -5.57
N LYS A 51 11.16 12.90 -6.10
CA LYS A 51 11.44 13.23 -7.51
C LYS A 51 10.78 12.27 -8.50
N SER A 52 10.51 11.02 -8.08
CA SER A 52 9.98 9.99 -8.97
C SER A 52 8.46 10.05 -9.15
N PHE A 53 7.76 10.97 -8.47
CA PHE A 53 6.31 11.19 -8.68
C PHE A 53 5.98 11.75 -10.07
N THR A 54 6.98 12.14 -10.86
CA THR A 54 6.81 12.48 -12.29
C THR A 54 6.78 11.26 -13.21
N SER A 55 6.87 10.04 -12.65
CA SER A 55 6.87 8.82 -13.46
C SER A 55 5.55 8.61 -14.21
N SER A 56 5.65 7.97 -15.37
CA SER A 56 4.49 7.58 -16.18
C SER A 56 3.72 6.38 -15.62
N SER A 57 4.27 5.66 -14.64
CA SER A 57 3.65 4.47 -14.05
C SER A 57 2.87 4.82 -12.79
N ALA A 58 1.55 4.63 -12.83
CA ALA A 58 0.69 4.77 -11.66
C ALA A 58 1.07 3.77 -10.55
N LEU A 59 1.47 2.55 -10.92
CA LEU A 59 1.94 1.54 -9.97
C LEU A 59 3.18 2.01 -9.21
N LEU A 60 4.18 2.54 -9.91
CA LEU A 60 5.38 3.05 -9.25
C LEU A 60 5.02 4.22 -8.34
N LYS A 61 4.24 5.21 -8.82
CA LYS A 61 3.84 6.38 -8.03
C LYS A 61 3.06 6.01 -6.76
N HIS A 62 2.17 5.03 -6.85
CA HIS A 62 1.51 4.42 -5.70
C HIS A 62 2.56 3.89 -4.71
N GLU A 63 3.49 3.05 -5.16
CA GLU A 63 4.53 2.49 -4.27
C GLU A 63 5.45 3.56 -3.64
N LEU A 64 5.70 4.68 -4.33
CA LEU A 64 6.44 5.81 -3.75
C LEU A 64 5.71 6.36 -2.53
N ALA A 65 4.40 6.63 -2.65
CA ALA A 65 3.59 7.13 -1.56
C ALA A 65 3.53 6.13 -0.40
N TYR A 66 3.31 4.84 -0.71
CA TYR A 66 3.34 3.76 0.28
C TYR A 66 4.66 3.75 1.05
N CYS A 67 5.79 3.76 0.35
CA CYS A 67 7.12 3.76 0.97
C CYS A 67 7.35 4.99 1.86
N LEU A 68 6.91 6.18 1.43
CA LEU A 68 7.01 7.40 2.26
C LEU A 68 6.15 7.31 3.51
N GLY A 69 4.95 6.73 3.42
CA GLY A 69 4.09 6.45 4.56
C GLY A 69 4.74 5.49 5.56
N GLN A 70 5.31 4.39 5.06
CA GLN A 70 6.04 3.40 5.88
C GLN A 70 7.28 3.98 6.55
N MET A 71 7.95 4.94 5.91
CA MET A 71 9.10 5.65 6.50
C MET A 71 8.70 6.53 7.70
N GLY A 72 7.43 6.95 7.79
CA GLY A 72 6.89 7.70 8.93
C GLY A 72 7.50 9.09 9.16
N ASP A 73 8.31 9.59 8.23
CA ASP A 73 8.99 10.88 8.38
C ASP A 73 8.14 12.03 7.83
N ARG A 74 7.79 12.98 8.72
CA ARG A 74 7.05 14.20 8.38
C ARG A 74 7.70 15.06 7.30
N TYR A 75 9.00 14.88 7.01
CA TYR A 75 9.66 15.53 5.89
C TYR A 75 9.02 15.18 4.54
N ALA A 76 8.39 14.01 4.40
CA ALA A 76 7.67 13.59 3.19
C ALA A 76 6.30 14.27 3.03
N LYS A 77 5.71 14.81 4.11
CA LYS A 77 4.34 15.32 4.14
C LYS A 77 4.04 16.32 3.02
N PRO A 78 4.85 17.38 2.75
CA PRO A 78 4.51 18.36 1.73
C PRO A 78 4.32 17.75 0.34
N MET A 79 5.13 16.74 -0.01
CA MET A 79 4.99 16.02 -1.27
C MET A 79 3.70 15.18 -1.29
N LEU A 80 3.40 14.45 -0.22
CA LEU A 80 2.17 13.66 -0.11
C LEU A 80 0.91 14.54 -0.19
N GLU A 81 0.91 15.71 0.44
CA GLU A 81 -0.18 16.68 0.28
C GLU A 81 -0.32 17.17 -1.15
N GLN A 82 0.79 17.43 -1.84
CA GLN A 82 0.80 17.83 -3.25
C GLN A 82 0.19 16.74 -4.13
N VAL A 83 0.59 15.48 -3.93
CA VAL A 83 0.08 14.32 -4.67
C VAL A 83 -1.42 14.12 -4.43
N LEU A 84 -1.90 14.21 -3.18
CA LEU A 84 -3.33 14.12 -2.88
C LEU A 84 -4.15 15.22 -3.55
N LYS A 85 -3.60 16.45 -3.63
CA LYS A 85 -4.25 17.63 -4.24
C LYS A 85 -4.24 17.62 -5.76
N ASP A 86 -3.31 16.91 -6.39
CA ASP A 86 -3.14 16.91 -7.85
C ASP A 86 -4.22 16.05 -8.54
N GLU A 87 -5.21 16.69 -9.14
CA GLU A 87 -6.29 16.03 -9.86
C GLU A 87 -5.84 15.32 -11.15
N ASN A 88 -4.60 15.55 -11.61
CA ASN A 88 -4.00 14.82 -12.73
C ASN A 88 -3.41 13.47 -12.30
N GLN A 89 -3.26 13.23 -10.99
CA GLN A 89 -2.84 11.92 -10.48
C GLN A 89 -4.00 10.94 -10.52
N GLU A 90 -3.68 9.68 -10.80
CA GLU A 90 -4.65 8.59 -10.82
C GLU A 90 -5.24 8.39 -9.41
N PRO A 91 -6.52 7.95 -9.29
CA PRO A 91 -7.15 7.66 -8.01
C PRO A 91 -6.32 6.75 -7.08
N ILE A 92 -5.64 5.75 -7.67
CA ILE A 92 -4.74 4.82 -6.98
C ILE A 92 -3.59 5.57 -6.26
N VAL A 93 -2.97 6.53 -6.94
CA VAL A 93 -1.84 7.30 -6.37
C VAL A 93 -2.33 8.26 -5.28
N ARG A 94 -3.50 8.86 -5.48
CA ARG A 94 -4.08 9.82 -4.54
C ARG A 94 -4.58 9.19 -3.25
N HIS A 95 -5.20 7.99 -3.30
CA HIS A 95 -5.55 7.30 -2.05
C HIS A 95 -4.29 6.94 -1.28
N GLU A 96 -3.25 6.44 -1.96
CA GLU A 96 -2.02 6.02 -1.29
C GLU A 96 -1.30 7.20 -0.63
N ALA A 97 -1.36 8.38 -1.24
CA ALA A 97 -0.88 9.61 -0.59
C ALA A 97 -1.70 9.99 0.65
N ALA A 98 -3.03 9.85 0.62
CA ALA A 98 -3.88 10.07 1.79
C ALA A 98 -3.61 9.05 2.91
N GLU A 99 -3.39 7.78 2.55
CA GLU A 99 -3.03 6.72 3.49
C GLU A 99 -1.67 6.98 4.14
N ALA A 100 -0.67 7.35 3.34
CA ALA A 100 0.65 7.72 3.83
C ALA A 100 0.61 8.91 4.80
N LEU A 101 -0.22 9.92 4.55
CA LEU A 101 -0.46 11.03 5.50
C LEU A 101 -1.04 10.51 6.83
N GLY A 102 -2.00 9.59 6.77
CA GLY A 102 -2.54 8.91 7.96
C GLY A 102 -1.52 8.05 8.70
N ALA A 103 -0.61 7.40 7.96
CA ALA A 103 0.46 6.57 8.51
C ALA A 103 1.51 7.42 9.26
N ILE A 104 1.92 8.56 8.68
CA ILE A 104 2.83 9.55 9.30
C ILE A 104 2.19 10.16 10.56
N ALA A 105 0.87 10.30 10.57
CA ALA A 105 0.07 10.74 11.71
C ALA A 105 0.36 12.17 12.23
N ASP A 106 0.88 13.06 11.36
CA ASP A 106 1.11 14.48 11.69
C ASP A 106 -0.24 15.25 11.70
N PRO A 107 -0.66 15.85 12.85
CA PRO A 107 -1.93 16.58 12.95
C PRO A 107 -2.11 17.71 11.93
N SER A 108 -1.02 18.28 11.42
CA SER A 108 -1.13 19.35 10.41
C SER A 108 -1.67 18.86 9.06
N ALA A 109 -1.65 17.54 8.80
CA ALA A 109 -2.29 16.95 7.62
C ALA A 109 -3.84 16.91 7.70
N ILE A 110 -4.44 17.14 8.89
CA ILE A 110 -5.90 17.09 9.09
C ILE A 110 -6.64 18.02 8.12
N SER A 111 -6.11 19.23 7.89
CA SER A 111 -6.76 20.22 7.02
C SER A 111 -6.94 19.71 5.58
N VAL A 112 -5.88 19.13 4.99
CA VAL A 112 -5.97 18.58 3.63
C VAL A 112 -6.86 17.33 3.59
N LEU A 113 -6.79 16.47 4.60
CA LEU A 113 -7.61 15.25 4.63
C LEU A 113 -9.10 15.59 4.76
N LEU A 114 -9.47 16.60 5.56
CA LEU A 114 -10.84 17.10 5.64
C LEU A 114 -11.35 17.67 4.32
N GLN A 115 -10.48 18.35 3.57
CA GLN A 115 -10.83 18.87 2.24
C GLN A 115 -11.25 17.75 1.27
N TYR A 116 -10.60 16.58 1.34
CA TYR A 116 -10.86 15.45 0.44
C TYR A 116 -11.73 14.33 1.02
N LYS A 117 -12.15 14.43 2.30
CA LYS A 117 -13.06 13.49 2.96
C LYS A 117 -14.38 13.26 2.19
N ASN A 118 -14.85 14.27 1.45
CA ASN A 118 -16.07 14.19 0.63
C ASN A 118 -15.78 14.20 -0.88
N SER A 119 -14.60 13.71 -1.29
CA SER A 119 -14.25 13.57 -2.71
C SER A 119 -15.30 12.79 -3.49
N ALA A 120 -15.54 13.17 -4.75
CA ALA A 120 -16.40 12.40 -5.66
C ALA A 120 -15.83 11.00 -5.98
N ILE A 121 -14.51 10.84 -5.83
CA ILE A 121 -13.81 9.56 -5.95
C ILE A 121 -13.88 8.88 -4.59
N LYS A 122 -14.61 7.77 -4.53
CA LYS A 122 -14.95 7.08 -3.26
C LYS A 122 -13.71 6.58 -2.53
N GLU A 123 -12.73 6.07 -3.26
CA GLU A 123 -11.47 5.56 -2.72
C GLU A 123 -10.74 6.66 -1.93
N ILE A 124 -10.61 7.86 -2.52
CA ILE A 124 -9.98 9.01 -1.88
C ILE A 124 -10.78 9.45 -0.64
N ALA A 125 -12.10 9.60 -0.78
CA ALA A 125 -12.98 10.02 0.31
C ALA A 125 -12.87 9.08 1.53
N GLN A 126 -12.95 7.77 1.26
CA GLN A 126 -12.85 6.72 2.28
C GLN A 126 -11.47 6.67 2.92
N THR A 127 -10.40 6.75 2.14
CA THR A 127 -9.04 6.75 2.69
C THR A 127 -8.77 7.99 3.53
N CYS A 128 -9.22 9.18 3.10
CA CYS A 128 -9.11 10.39 3.92
C CYS A 128 -9.88 10.27 5.25
N GLU A 129 -11.06 9.65 5.25
CA GLU A 129 -11.80 9.38 6.48
C GLU A 129 -11.03 8.45 7.43
N LEU A 130 -10.48 7.33 6.92
CA LEU A 130 -9.66 6.41 7.71
C LEU A 130 -8.38 7.08 8.24
N ALA A 131 -7.72 7.88 7.42
CA ALA A 131 -6.51 8.62 7.80
C ALA A 131 -6.79 9.64 8.91
N LEU A 132 -7.90 10.38 8.83
CA LEU A 132 -8.33 11.30 9.89
C LEU A 132 -8.57 10.57 11.21
N GLN A 133 -9.32 9.47 11.18
CA GLN A 133 -9.59 8.67 12.37
C GLN A 133 -8.31 8.11 12.98
N ARG A 134 -7.37 7.67 12.14
CA ARG A 134 -6.05 7.20 12.60
C ARG A 134 -5.25 8.32 13.27
N ILE A 135 -5.20 9.52 12.67
CA ILE A 135 -4.51 10.69 13.26
C ILE A 135 -5.16 11.05 14.60
N GLU A 136 -6.49 11.18 14.64
CA GLU A 136 -7.23 11.48 15.87
C GLU A 136 -6.95 10.44 16.95
N TRP A 137 -6.95 9.15 16.60
CA TRP A 137 -6.69 8.05 17.51
C TRP A 137 -5.25 8.11 18.08
N ILE A 138 -4.23 8.27 17.24
CA ILE A 138 -2.80 8.39 17.67
C ILE A 138 -2.59 9.61 18.57
N ASN A 139 -3.29 10.71 18.31
CA ASN A 139 -3.09 11.97 19.06
C ASN A 139 -3.97 12.07 20.32
N SER A 140 -5.04 11.28 20.44
CA SER A 140 -5.94 11.28 21.60
C SER A 140 -5.62 10.21 22.66
N SER A 141 -4.84 9.18 22.31
CA SER A 141 -4.47 8.09 23.21
C SER A 141 -2.96 8.06 23.49
N PRO A 142 -2.52 7.94 24.75
CA PRO A 142 -1.10 7.77 25.09
C PRO A 142 -0.56 6.34 24.86
N GLU A 143 -1.37 5.42 24.34
CA GLU A 143 -0.91 4.07 23.98
C GLU A 143 -0.48 3.99 22.51
N PRO A 144 0.70 3.42 22.21
CA PRO A 144 1.16 3.28 20.84
C PRO A 144 0.38 2.17 20.14
N VAL A 145 -0.12 2.46 18.92
CA VAL A 145 -0.85 1.55 18.00
C VAL A 145 -2.30 1.26 18.45
N PRO A 146 -3.32 1.27 17.55
CA PRO A 146 -4.68 0.83 17.92
C PRO A 146 -4.53 -0.46 18.70
N PRO A 147 -5.26 -0.62 19.83
CA PRO A 147 -4.99 -1.70 20.77
C PRO A 147 -4.78 -2.95 19.93
N HIS A 148 -3.61 -3.55 20.06
CA HIS A 148 -3.19 -4.72 19.31
C HIS A 148 -4.45 -5.58 19.05
N PRO A 149 -4.72 -6.04 17.81
CA PRO A 149 -5.96 -6.74 17.47
C PRO A 149 -6.38 -7.86 18.45
N GLU A 150 -5.45 -8.34 19.29
CA GLU A 150 -5.72 -9.02 20.57
C GLU A 150 -6.89 -8.46 21.39
N HIS A 151 -7.11 -7.15 21.55
CA HIS A 151 -8.23 -6.64 22.37
C HIS A 151 -9.60 -6.92 21.75
N LEU A 152 -9.71 -6.83 20.42
CA LEU A 152 -10.90 -7.26 19.69
C LEU A 152 -11.02 -8.79 19.68
N ARG A 153 -9.91 -9.53 19.57
CA ARG A 153 -9.87 -11.00 19.73
C ARG A 153 -10.28 -11.48 21.11
N GLN A 154 -9.97 -10.72 22.16
CA GLN A 154 -10.32 -11.02 23.53
C GLN A 154 -11.79 -10.71 23.83
N SER A 155 -12.41 -9.80 23.08
CA SER A 155 -13.79 -9.34 23.29
C SER A 155 -14.80 -9.90 22.28
N LEU A 156 -14.36 -10.30 21.09
CA LEU A 156 -15.20 -10.79 19.99
C LEU A 156 -14.61 -12.08 19.43
N SER A 157 -15.48 -13.05 19.11
CA SER A 157 -15.07 -14.26 18.42
C SER A 157 -14.69 -13.97 16.96
N ILE A 158 -13.97 -14.91 16.34
CA ILE A 158 -13.62 -14.82 14.91
C ILE A 158 -14.87 -14.65 14.05
N GLU A 159 -15.94 -15.38 14.35
CA GLU A 159 -17.21 -15.33 13.62
C GLU A 159 -17.86 -13.94 13.72
N ASN A 160 -17.76 -13.28 14.88
CA ASN A 160 -18.29 -11.93 15.05
C ASN A 160 -17.48 -10.89 14.26
N LEU A 161 -16.15 -11.03 14.25
CA LEU A 161 -15.29 -10.17 13.45
C LEU A 161 -15.53 -10.39 11.95
N GLU A 162 -15.74 -11.64 11.52
CA GLU A 162 -16.06 -11.98 10.14
C GLU A 162 -17.40 -11.35 9.76
N MET A 163 -18.39 -11.48 10.63
CA MET A 163 -19.69 -10.84 10.44
C MET A 163 -19.56 -9.32 10.33
N ILE A 164 -18.76 -8.67 11.18
CA ILE A 164 -18.49 -7.22 11.07
C ILE A 164 -17.82 -6.90 9.73
N LEU A 165 -16.77 -7.63 9.35
CA LEU A 165 -16.04 -7.38 8.10
C LEU A 165 -16.94 -7.53 6.86
N LEU A 166 -17.79 -8.56 6.85
CA LEU A 166 -18.69 -8.91 5.76
C LEU A 166 -19.98 -8.09 5.75
N ASP A 167 -20.36 -7.48 6.88
CA ASP A 167 -21.52 -6.59 6.98
C ASP A 167 -21.28 -5.32 6.17
N CYS A 168 -21.94 -5.21 5.02
CA CYS A 168 -21.86 -4.05 4.14
C CYS A 168 -22.54 -2.79 4.72
N THR A 169 -23.30 -2.94 5.81
CA THR A 169 -23.97 -1.86 6.54
C THR A 169 -23.16 -1.35 7.74
N ALA A 170 -22.15 -2.11 8.19
CA ALA A 170 -21.24 -1.69 9.26
C ALA A 170 -20.35 -0.50 8.84
N LYS A 171 -19.89 0.28 9.83
CA LYS A 171 -19.00 1.42 9.57
C LYS A 171 -17.68 0.92 8.99
N LEU A 172 -17.13 1.66 8.01
CA LEU A 172 -15.88 1.29 7.36
C LEU A 172 -14.73 1.10 8.36
N TRP A 173 -14.66 1.93 9.40
CA TRP A 173 -13.67 1.81 10.47
C TRP A 173 -13.77 0.48 11.24
N ASP A 174 -14.98 0.09 11.64
CA ASP A 174 -15.21 -1.15 12.38
C ASP A 174 -14.81 -2.37 11.51
N ARG A 175 -15.11 -2.30 10.21
CA ARG A 175 -14.70 -3.30 9.20
C ARG A 175 -13.19 -3.33 9.02
N TYR A 176 -12.54 -2.17 8.98
CA TYR A 176 -11.09 -2.06 8.87
C TYR A 176 -10.41 -2.64 10.11
N GLN A 177 -10.89 -2.33 11.32
CA GLN A 177 -10.39 -2.94 12.55
C GLN A 177 -10.60 -4.46 12.57
N ALA A 178 -11.78 -4.93 12.13
CA ALA A 178 -12.04 -6.36 11.98
C ALA A 178 -11.09 -7.01 10.98
N LEU A 179 -10.81 -6.39 9.83
CA LEU A 179 -9.86 -6.89 8.83
C LEU A 179 -8.45 -7.06 9.41
N PHE A 180 -7.93 -6.01 10.07
CA PHE A 180 -6.61 -6.06 10.69
C PHE A 180 -6.55 -7.09 11.84
N THR A 181 -7.67 -7.32 12.51
CA THR A 181 -7.81 -8.38 13.53
C THR A 181 -7.88 -9.78 12.92
N LEU A 182 -8.54 -9.90 11.76
CA LEU A 182 -8.71 -11.12 10.99
C LEU A 182 -7.65 -11.31 9.94
N LYS A 183 -6.48 -10.69 10.10
CA LYS A 183 -5.37 -10.78 9.15
C LYS A 183 -5.04 -12.22 8.75
N HIS A 184 -5.48 -13.25 9.47
CA HIS A 184 -5.31 -14.67 9.14
C HIS A 184 -6.37 -15.33 8.22
N ILE A 185 -7.45 -14.63 7.82
CA ILE A 185 -8.63 -15.28 7.20
C ILE A 185 -8.83 -14.86 5.75
N GLY A 186 -8.83 -15.85 4.84
CA GLY A 186 -9.07 -15.72 3.41
C GLY A 186 -10.53 -15.36 3.06
N LEU A 187 -10.94 -14.13 3.35
CA LEU A 187 -12.34 -13.69 3.24
C LEU A 187 -12.65 -13.06 1.87
N GLU A 188 -13.85 -13.37 1.35
CA GLU A 188 -14.42 -12.66 0.20
C GLU A 188 -15.32 -11.52 0.69
N SER A 189 -15.04 -10.27 0.28
CA SER A 189 -15.86 -9.12 0.65
C SER A 189 -16.49 -8.47 -0.58
N ASP A 190 -17.80 -8.17 -0.52
CA ASP A 190 -18.51 -7.34 -1.50
C ASP A 190 -18.56 -5.85 -1.09
N GLY A 191 -17.64 -5.43 -0.21
CA GLY A 191 -17.54 -4.05 0.32
C GLY A 191 -17.14 -2.98 -0.70
N SER A 192 -16.57 -1.86 -0.26
CA SER A 192 -16.03 -0.86 -1.19
C SER A 192 -14.80 -1.38 -1.94
N ALA A 193 -14.43 -0.74 -3.05
CA ALA A 193 -13.18 -1.06 -3.74
C ALA A 193 -11.97 -0.91 -2.81
N LEU A 194 -11.96 0.12 -1.95
CA LEU A 194 -10.94 0.28 -0.91
C LEU A 194 -10.87 -0.92 0.03
N LEU A 195 -12.01 -1.37 0.58
CA LEU A 195 -11.98 -2.52 1.48
C LEU A 195 -11.51 -3.81 0.77
N ARG A 196 -11.93 -4.04 -0.49
CA ARG A 196 -11.47 -5.21 -1.25
C ARG A 196 -9.98 -5.17 -1.55
N HIS A 197 -9.44 -3.98 -1.83
CA HIS A 197 -8.01 -3.73 -1.96
C HIS A 197 -7.28 -4.09 -0.65
N GLU A 198 -7.72 -3.53 0.48
CA GLU A 198 -7.12 -3.82 1.79
C GLU A 198 -7.14 -5.30 2.14
N VAL A 199 -8.25 -6.00 1.84
CA VAL A 199 -8.33 -7.46 2.04
C VAL A 199 -7.26 -8.17 1.22
N ALA A 200 -7.13 -7.84 -0.07
CA ALA A 200 -6.11 -8.45 -0.92
C ALA A 200 -4.70 -8.18 -0.41
N PHE A 201 -4.41 -6.94 0.00
CA PHE A 201 -3.12 -6.53 0.57
C PHE A 201 -2.75 -7.37 1.80
N VAL A 202 -3.68 -7.46 2.76
CA VAL A 202 -3.49 -8.23 4.00
C VAL A 202 -3.26 -9.72 3.70
N LEU A 203 -4.01 -10.29 2.75
CA LEU A 203 -3.82 -11.69 2.31
C LEU A 203 -2.46 -11.89 1.63
N GLY A 204 -1.98 -10.90 0.86
CA GLY A 204 -0.65 -10.89 0.28
C GLY A 204 0.46 -10.89 1.34
N GLN A 205 0.31 -10.07 2.39
CA GLN A 205 1.26 -10.03 3.50
C GLN A 205 1.36 -11.35 4.27
N LEU A 206 0.27 -12.11 4.36
CA LEU A 206 0.30 -13.44 4.96
C LEU A 206 1.02 -14.47 4.08
N ALA A 207 0.99 -14.27 2.76
CA ALA A 207 1.39 -15.26 1.77
C ALA A 207 0.78 -16.65 2.00
N ASN A 208 -0.48 -16.72 2.48
CA ASN A 208 -1.17 -17.98 2.75
C ASN A 208 -1.77 -18.57 1.46
N PRO A 209 -1.37 -19.77 1.01
CA PRO A 209 -1.93 -20.41 -0.18
C PRO A 209 -3.45 -20.59 -0.15
N ALA A 210 -4.08 -20.66 1.03
CA ALA A 210 -5.54 -20.75 1.15
C ALA A 210 -6.28 -19.53 0.55
N ALA A 211 -5.60 -18.39 0.39
CA ALA A 211 -6.17 -17.18 -0.20
C ALA A 211 -6.15 -17.18 -1.75
N MET A 212 -5.50 -18.15 -2.39
CA MET A 212 -5.29 -18.12 -3.85
C MET A 212 -6.60 -18.08 -4.63
N ASP A 213 -7.58 -18.89 -4.25
CA ASP A 213 -8.84 -19.00 -4.99
C ASP A 213 -9.66 -17.70 -4.96
N VAL A 214 -9.66 -16.99 -3.82
CA VAL A 214 -10.33 -15.68 -3.71
C VAL A 214 -9.58 -14.61 -4.51
N LEU A 215 -8.25 -14.54 -4.38
CA LEU A 215 -7.43 -13.55 -5.09
C LEU A 215 -7.52 -13.74 -6.61
N LYS A 216 -7.48 -15.00 -7.08
CA LYS A 216 -7.66 -15.36 -8.49
C LYS A 216 -9.02 -14.93 -9.01
N ARG A 217 -10.11 -15.29 -8.31
CA ARG A 217 -11.48 -14.94 -8.74
C ARG A 217 -11.66 -13.43 -8.90
N ARG A 218 -11.07 -12.64 -8.01
CA ARG A 218 -11.12 -11.17 -8.09
C ARG A 218 -10.23 -10.61 -9.20
N LEU A 219 -9.01 -11.11 -9.37
CA LEU A 219 -8.13 -10.72 -10.49
C LEU A 219 -8.78 -10.99 -11.87
N CYS A 220 -9.46 -12.14 -12.01
CA CYS A 220 -10.18 -12.54 -13.23
C CYS A 220 -11.44 -11.72 -13.53
N LYS A 221 -11.94 -10.94 -12.56
CA LYS A 221 -13.18 -10.16 -12.73
C LYS A 221 -12.88 -8.87 -13.50
N MET A 222 -13.15 -8.86 -14.81
CA MET A 222 -12.76 -7.76 -15.71
C MET A 222 -13.49 -6.43 -15.48
N ASP A 223 -14.64 -6.45 -14.79
CA ASP A 223 -15.41 -5.28 -14.34
C ASP A 223 -15.04 -4.84 -12.91
N GLU A 224 -14.09 -5.51 -12.26
CA GLU A 224 -13.56 -5.11 -10.96
C GLU A 224 -12.67 -3.87 -11.07
N ASN A 225 -12.62 -3.08 -10.00
CA ASN A 225 -11.77 -1.89 -9.92
C ASN A 225 -10.28 -2.28 -10.10
N CYS A 226 -9.55 -1.52 -10.91
CA CYS A 226 -8.14 -1.80 -11.20
C CYS A 226 -7.25 -1.80 -9.95
N MET A 227 -7.62 -1.02 -8.92
CA MET A 227 -7.00 -1.00 -7.60
C MET A 227 -7.04 -2.38 -6.93
N VAL A 228 -8.23 -2.98 -6.86
CA VAL A 228 -8.42 -4.31 -6.28
C VAL A 228 -7.67 -5.37 -7.09
N ARG A 229 -7.69 -5.27 -8.42
CA ARG A 229 -7.07 -6.24 -9.32
C ARG A 229 -5.54 -6.22 -9.22
N HIS A 230 -4.90 -5.05 -9.15
CA HIS A 230 -3.44 -5.01 -8.96
C HIS A 230 -3.06 -5.63 -7.62
N GLU A 231 -3.83 -5.37 -6.56
CA GLU A 231 -3.49 -5.85 -5.24
C GLU A 231 -3.68 -7.37 -5.13
N CYS A 232 -4.67 -7.91 -5.84
CA CYS A 232 -4.78 -9.36 -6.00
C CYS A 232 -3.58 -9.95 -6.75
N ALA A 233 -3.06 -9.26 -7.78
CA ALA A 233 -1.87 -9.70 -8.49
C ALA A 233 -0.62 -9.66 -7.58
N GLU A 234 -0.42 -8.56 -6.85
CA GLU A 234 0.61 -8.37 -5.81
C GLU A 234 0.60 -9.53 -4.79
N ALA A 235 -0.57 -9.83 -4.25
CA ALA A 235 -0.79 -10.87 -3.26
C ALA A 235 -0.51 -12.28 -3.81
N LEU A 236 -0.98 -12.61 -5.02
CA LEU A 236 -0.66 -13.88 -5.69
C LEU A 236 0.85 -14.02 -5.92
N GLY A 237 1.52 -12.94 -6.31
CA GLY A 237 2.98 -12.94 -6.46
C GLY A 237 3.72 -13.09 -5.13
N ALA A 238 3.17 -12.59 -4.03
CA ALA A 238 3.71 -12.81 -2.68
C ALA A 238 3.58 -14.28 -2.22
N ILE A 239 2.48 -14.96 -2.56
CA ILE A 239 2.30 -16.41 -2.34
C ILE A 239 3.30 -17.22 -3.18
N GLY A 240 3.49 -16.85 -4.45
CA GLY A 240 4.69 -17.20 -5.24
C GLY A 240 4.83 -18.67 -5.67
N ASN A 241 3.79 -19.50 -5.55
CA ASN A 241 3.83 -20.88 -6.06
C ASN A 241 3.62 -20.95 -7.59
N LEU A 242 3.80 -22.14 -8.17
CA LEU A 242 3.71 -22.32 -9.62
C LEU A 242 2.34 -21.93 -10.19
N GLU A 243 1.26 -22.27 -9.48
CA GLU A 243 -0.08 -21.90 -9.91
C GLU A 243 -0.30 -20.38 -9.91
N CYS A 244 0.20 -19.67 -8.89
CA CYS A 244 0.15 -18.20 -8.86
C CYS A 244 0.86 -17.61 -10.09
N ARG A 245 2.03 -18.14 -10.46
CA ARG A 245 2.77 -17.67 -11.64
C ARG A 245 1.97 -17.87 -12.92
N LEU A 246 1.39 -19.06 -13.11
CA LEU A 246 0.55 -19.37 -14.27
C LEU A 246 -0.71 -18.49 -14.33
N ILE A 247 -1.24 -18.05 -13.19
CA ILE A 247 -2.35 -17.09 -13.14
C ILE A 247 -1.86 -15.71 -13.59
N LEU A 248 -0.76 -15.20 -13.02
CA LEU A 248 -0.22 -13.87 -13.34
C LEU A 248 0.18 -13.73 -14.81
N GLU A 249 0.75 -14.79 -15.42
CA GLU A 249 1.10 -14.83 -16.85
C GLU A 249 -0.09 -14.52 -17.77
N GLN A 250 -1.31 -14.88 -17.37
CA GLN A 250 -2.53 -14.62 -18.15
C GLN A 250 -2.89 -13.13 -18.22
N PHE A 251 -2.37 -12.31 -17.29
CA PHE A 251 -2.70 -10.89 -17.16
C PHE A 251 -1.56 -9.95 -17.56
N LEU A 252 -0.47 -10.46 -18.15
CA LEU A 252 0.62 -9.63 -18.69
C LEU A 252 0.17 -8.70 -19.83
N GLN A 253 -0.99 -8.99 -20.45
CA GLN A 253 -1.60 -8.17 -21.51
C GLN A 253 -2.96 -7.61 -21.08
N ASP A 254 -3.20 -7.48 -19.77
CA ASP A 254 -4.44 -6.90 -19.24
C ASP A 254 -4.72 -5.50 -19.81
N LYS A 255 -5.99 -5.12 -19.93
CA LYS A 255 -6.38 -3.78 -20.40
C LYS A 255 -5.82 -2.67 -19.49
N GLU A 256 -5.76 -2.92 -18.18
CA GLU A 256 -5.31 -1.96 -17.18
C GLU A 256 -3.78 -2.02 -17.05
N ARG A 257 -3.11 -0.89 -17.27
CA ARG A 257 -1.65 -0.82 -17.17
C ARG A 257 -1.12 -1.22 -15.80
N VAL A 258 -1.79 -0.78 -14.73
CA VAL A 258 -1.40 -1.10 -13.35
C VAL A 258 -1.42 -2.62 -13.10
N VAL A 259 -2.41 -3.34 -13.64
CA VAL A 259 -2.53 -4.79 -13.49
C VAL A 259 -1.40 -5.50 -14.26
N ARG A 260 -1.11 -5.07 -15.50
CA ARG A 260 0.02 -5.61 -16.27
C ARG A 260 1.34 -5.45 -15.53
N GLU A 261 1.63 -4.23 -15.08
CA GLU A 261 2.88 -3.90 -14.38
C GLU A 261 3.02 -4.70 -13.07
N SER A 262 1.94 -4.91 -12.31
CA SER A 262 1.95 -5.75 -11.11
C SER A 262 2.23 -7.22 -11.44
N CYS A 263 1.67 -7.76 -12.53
CA CYS A 263 1.95 -9.14 -12.95
C CYS A 263 3.39 -9.32 -13.45
N GLU A 264 3.90 -8.36 -14.24
CA GLU A 264 5.28 -8.37 -14.78
C GLU A 264 6.33 -8.35 -13.68
N PHE A 265 6.11 -7.57 -12.62
CA PHE A 265 7.05 -7.46 -11.51
C PHE A 265 7.26 -8.80 -10.77
N LEU A 266 6.25 -9.68 -10.78
CA LEU A 266 6.13 -10.83 -9.88
C LEU A 266 6.52 -12.18 -10.51
N ASP A 267 6.68 -12.24 -11.82
CA ASP A 267 7.20 -13.43 -12.54
C ASP A 267 8.65 -13.78 -12.13
N THR A 268 9.37 -12.86 -11.48
CA THR A 268 10.79 -13.00 -11.21
C THR A 268 11.18 -13.30 -9.75
N ALA A 269 10.66 -14.40 -9.20
CA ALA A 269 11.27 -15.28 -8.16
C ALA A 269 11.99 -14.70 -6.90
N HIS A 270 11.88 -13.41 -6.56
CA HIS A 270 12.65 -12.82 -5.45
C HIS A 270 11.88 -11.82 -4.58
N LYS A 271 10.60 -12.06 -4.27
CA LYS A 271 9.86 -11.25 -3.26
C LYS A 271 9.94 -11.77 -1.83
N SER A 272 10.46 -12.98 -1.58
CA SER A 272 10.66 -13.47 -0.19
C SER A 272 11.64 -12.64 0.64
N ILE A 273 12.37 -11.68 0.04
CA ILE A 273 13.30 -10.78 0.74
C ILE A 273 12.75 -9.35 0.90
N LEU A 274 11.80 -8.89 0.08
CA LEU A 274 11.38 -7.48 0.06
C LEU A 274 10.11 -7.19 0.90
N TYR A 275 9.22 -8.18 1.05
CA TYR A 275 8.02 -8.05 1.90
C TYR A 275 8.22 -8.59 3.33
N PHE A 276 9.14 -9.54 3.52
CA PHE A 276 9.27 -10.29 4.78
C PHE A 276 10.20 -9.68 5.85
N HIS A 277 10.81 -8.52 5.60
CA HIS A 277 11.65 -7.82 6.61
C HIS A 277 10.92 -6.62 7.24
N MET A 278 9.60 -6.74 7.43
CA MET A 278 8.75 -5.75 8.11
C MET A 278 8.65 -6.01 9.62
N HIS A 279 9.79 -5.99 10.31
CA HIS A 279 9.86 -5.96 11.77
C HIS A 279 10.78 -4.85 12.23
#